data_AF-A0A6I9LUA5-F1
#
_entry.id   AF-A0A6I9LUA5-F1
#
_cell.length_a   1.000
_cell.length_b   1.000
_cell.length_c   1.000
_cell.angle_alpha   90.00
_cell.angle_beta   90.00
_cell.angle_gamma   90.00
#
_symmetry.space_group_name_H-M   'P 1'
#
loop_
_entity.id
_entity.type
_entity.pdbx_description
1 polymer ?
#
loop_
_entity_poly.entity_id
_entity_poly.type
_entity_poly.pdbx_seq_one_letter_code
_entity_poly.pdbx_strand_id
1 'polypeptide(L)'
;MAAPRGASWAALLLAAGALTLAAAVSEPTTVPFDVRPGGVVHSFSQDVGPGGKFACTFTYASQGGTNEQWQMSLGTSEDSQHFTCTIWRPQGKSYLYFTQFKAEVRGAEIEYAMAYSKAAFERESDVPLKNEEFEVSKTAVSHRPGAFKSELSKLVIVAKAARSEL
;
A
#
# COMPACT_ATOMS: atom_id res chain seq x y z
N MET A 1 -34.57 37.79 68.46
CA MET A 1 -35.18 37.88 67.11
C MET A 1 -34.09 37.57 66.10
N ALA A 2 -34.08 36.36 65.56
CA ALA A 2 -33.25 35.96 64.41
C ALA A 2 -33.90 34.73 63.77
N ALA A 3 -34.19 34.84 62.48
CA ALA A 3 -34.52 33.78 61.53
C ALA A 3 -33.48 33.90 60.38
N PRO A 4 -33.44 33.06 59.32
CA PRO A 4 -34.00 31.73 59.07
C PRO A 4 -32.99 30.73 58.43
N ARG A 5 -33.49 29.53 58.13
CA ARG A 5 -33.21 28.58 57.02
C ARG A 5 -32.13 28.92 55.98
N GLY A 6 -31.34 27.90 55.58
CA GLY A 6 -30.68 27.80 54.26
C GLY A 6 -29.56 26.75 54.25
N ALA A 7 -29.74 25.62 53.55
CA ALA A 7 -29.15 25.32 52.23
C ALA A 7 -27.70 24.82 52.33
N SER A 8 -27.47 23.51 52.30
CA SER A 8 -27.27 22.68 51.10
C SER A 8 -26.03 23.02 50.25
N TRP A 9 -25.11 22.04 50.23
CA TRP A 9 -24.24 21.60 49.13
C TRP A 9 -23.11 22.52 48.67
N ALA A 10 -21.86 22.04 48.82
CA ALA A 10 -20.76 22.36 47.91
C ALA A 10 -19.71 21.24 47.92
N ALA A 11 -20.07 20.07 47.39
CA ALA A 11 -19.07 19.13 46.89
C ALA A 11 -18.69 19.59 45.47
N LEU A 12 -17.57 20.31 45.34
CA LEU A 12 -17.00 20.66 44.03
C LEU A 12 -15.84 19.71 43.73
N LEU A 13 -16.16 18.54 43.16
CA LEU A 13 -15.16 17.64 42.57
C LEU A 13 -14.85 18.16 41.16
N LEU A 14 -13.67 18.78 41.00
CA LEU A 14 -13.10 19.09 39.69
C LEU A 14 -12.55 17.80 39.08
N ALA A 15 -13.37 17.10 38.30
CA ALA A 15 -12.91 16.03 37.43
C ALA A 15 -12.39 16.64 36.12
N ALA A 16 -11.10 16.97 36.09
CA ALA A 16 -10.41 17.28 34.83
C ALA A 16 -10.17 15.96 34.09
N GLY A 17 -11.09 15.59 33.19
CA GLY A 17 -10.91 14.47 32.27
C GLY A 17 -9.85 14.83 31.23
N ALA A 18 -8.65 14.27 31.36
CA ALA A 18 -7.65 14.29 30.30
C ALA A 18 -8.15 13.41 29.14
N LEU A 19 -8.75 14.05 28.13
CA LEU A 19 -9.00 13.40 26.84
C LEU A 19 -7.65 13.23 26.14
N THR A 20 -7.08 12.05 26.24
CA THR A 20 -6.00 11.62 25.35
C THR A 20 -6.60 11.47 23.95
N LEU A 21 -6.36 12.44 23.06
CA LEU A 21 -6.53 12.22 21.63
C LEU A 21 -5.47 11.19 21.21
N ALA A 22 -5.87 9.94 21.10
CA ALA A 22 -5.09 8.95 20.37
C ALA A 22 -5.17 9.34 18.88
N ALA A 23 -4.06 9.82 18.32
CA ALA A 23 -3.89 9.95 16.88
C ALA A 23 -4.05 8.55 16.27
N ALA A 24 -5.05 8.37 15.40
CA ALA A 24 -5.29 7.10 14.74
C ALA A 24 -4.29 6.94 13.59
N VAL A 25 -3.14 6.34 13.89
CA VAL A 25 -2.24 5.83 12.84
C VAL A 25 -2.95 4.65 12.18
N SER A 26 -3.38 4.81 10.92
CA SER A 26 -3.97 3.72 10.16
C SER A 26 -2.87 2.72 9.82
N GLU A 27 -2.89 1.55 10.45
CA GLU A 27 -1.97 0.47 10.13
C GLU A 27 -2.14 0.03 8.65
N PRO A 28 -1.05 -0.34 7.95
CA PRO A 28 -1.15 -0.83 6.58
C PRO A 28 -1.98 -2.11 6.49
N THR A 29 -2.90 -2.17 5.54
CA THR A 29 -3.68 -3.38 5.27
C THR A 29 -2.90 -4.28 4.33
N THR A 30 -2.51 -5.46 4.80
CA THR A 30 -1.74 -6.44 4.02
C THR A 30 -2.56 -7.69 3.74
N VAL A 31 -2.64 -8.09 2.46
CA VAL A 31 -3.38 -9.28 2.04
C VAL A 31 -2.50 -10.20 1.17
N PRO A 32 -2.62 -11.53 1.34
CA PRO A 32 -1.97 -12.49 0.46
C PRO A 32 -2.78 -12.73 -0.83
N PHE A 33 -2.10 -13.08 -1.92
CA PHE A 33 -2.71 -13.55 -3.17
C PHE A 33 -1.74 -14.47 -3.92
N ASP A 34 -2.28 -15.34 -4.78
CA ASP A 34 -1.45 -16.25 -5.59
C ASP A 34 -1.15 -15.64 -6.96
N VAL A 35 0.13 -15.58 -7.32
CA VAL A 35 0.61 -15.36 -8.67
C VAL A 35 0.60 -16.69 -9.41
N ARG A 36 -0.25 -16.80 -10.44
CA ARG A 36 -0.47 -18.03 -11.20
C ARG A 36 0.25 -17.97 -12.56
N PRO A 37 1.11 -18.95 -12.88
CA PRO A 37 1.71 -19.06 -14.21
C PRO A 37 0.73 -19.60 -15.25
N GLY A 38 1.18 -19.64 -16.51
CA GLY A 38 0.47 -20.26 -17.63
C GLY A 38 0.28 -19.34 -18.84
N GLY A 39 0.90 -18.15 -18.84
CA GLY A 39 0.82 -17.16 -19.91
C GLY A 39 -0.50 -16.41 -20.00
N VAL A 40 -1.43 -16.68 -19.07
CA VAL A 40 -2.72 -15.99 -18.99
C VAL A 40 -2.56 -14.71 -18.17
N VAL A 41 -3.22 -13.64 -18.62
CA VAL A 41 -3.25 -12.37 -17.89
C VAL A 41 -4.17 -12.49 -16.67
N HIS A 42 -3.65 -12.14 -15.51
CA HIS A 42 -4.38 -12.08 -14.24
C HIS A 42 -4.29 -10.69 -13.64
N SER A 43 -5.27 -10.36 -12.79
CA SER A 43 -5.31 -9.11 -12.05
C SER A 43 -5.74 -9.36 -10.61
N PHE A 44 -5.11 -8.65 -9.67
CA PHE A 44 -5.46 -8.63 -8.25
C PHE A 44 -5.55 -7.17 -7.80
N SER A 45 -6.59 -6.81 -7.07
CA SER A 45 -6.84 -5.42 -6.68
C SER A 45 -7.24 -5.33 -5.22
N GLN A 46 -6.77 -4.28 -4.55
CA GLN A 46 -7.20 -3.91 -3.20
C GLN A 46 -7.46 -2.42 -3.10
N ASP A 47 -8.33 -2.05 -2.19
CA ASP A 47 -8.66 -0.67 -1.84
C ASP A 47 -8.38 -0.37 -0.37
N VAL A 48 -8.16 0.91 -0.06
CA VAL A 48 -7.91 1.42 1.30
C VAL A 48 -8.46 2.83 1.46
N GLY A 49 -8.73 3.19 2.71
CA GLY A 49 -9.28 4.49 3.10
C GLY A 49 -10.82 4.54 3.00
N PRO A 50 -11.44 5.61 3.53
CA PRO A 50 -12.89 5.75 3.56
C PRO A 50 -13.50 5.63 2.16
N GLY A 51 -14.46 4.73 1.99
CA GLY A 51 -15.17 4.52 0.72
C GLY A 51 -14.29 3.99 -0.43
N GLY A 52 -13.15 3.36 -0.14
CA GLY A 52 -12.23 2.85 -1.16
C GLY A 52 -11.57 3.98 -1.98
N LYS A 53 -11.30 5.11 -1.32
CA LYS A 53 -10.71 6.32 -1.94
C LYS A 53 -9.46 5.99 -2.76
N PHE A 54 -8.59 5.12 -2.24
CA PHE A 54 -7.39 4.67 -2.93
C PHE A 54 -7.53 3.20 -3.31
N ALA A 55 -6.97 2.83 -4.47
CA ALA A 55 -6.87 1.44 -4.87
C ALA A 55 -5.54 1.17 -5.56
N CYS A 56 -5.04 -0.07 -5.44
CA CYS A 56 -3.92 -0.59 -6.18
C CYS A 56 -4.34 -1.86 -6.90
N THR A 57 -4.09 -1.91 -8.22
CA THR A 57 -4.38 -3.07 -9.06
C THR A 57 -3.10 -3.58 -9.68
N PHE A 58 -2.76 -4.84 -9.44
CA PHE A 58 -1.61 -5.51 -10.03
C PHE A 58 -2.07 -6.48 -11.11
N THR A 59 -1.68 -6.20 -12.34
CA THR A 59 -1.96 -7.01 -13.53
C THR A 59 -0.68 -7.62 -14.07
N TYR A 60 -0.66 -8.91 -14.32
CA TYR A 60 0.54 -9.63 -14.74
C TYR A 60 0.21 -10.80 -15.66
N ALA A 61 1.22 -11.28 -16.38
CA ALA A 61 1.24 -12.62 -16.96
C ALA A 61 2.63 -13.23 -16.76
N SER A 62 2.68 -14.52 -16.47
CA SER A 62 3.92 -15.24 -16.19
C SER A 62 3.88 -16.69 -16.66
N GLN A 63 5.08 -17.26 -16.78
CA GLN A 63 5.32 -18.67 -17.04
C GLN A 63 6.05 -19.29 -15.83
N GLY A 64 5.84 -20.58 -15.59
CA GLY A 64 6.44 -21.28 -14.46
C GLY A 64 5.73 -22.60 -14.14
N GLY A 65 6.28 -23.36 -13.19
CA GLY A 65 5.78 -24.69 -12.85
C GLY A 65 4.74 -24.71 -11.71
N THR A 66 4.74 -23.71 -10.83
CA THR A 66 3.87 -23.67 -9.64
C THR A 66 3.36 -22.26 -9.38
N ASN A 67 2.23 -22.16 -8.69
CA ASN A 67 1.77 -20.89 -8.13
C ASN A 67 2.75 -20.37 -7.07
N GLU A 68 2.81 -19.06 -6.91
CA GLU A 68 3.59 -18.42 -5.87
C GLU A 68 2.70 -17.51 -5.02
N GLN A 69 2.78 -17.64 -3.69
CA GLN A 69 2.08 -16.73 -2.80
C GLN A 69 2.84 -15.41 -2.68
N TRP A 70 2.13 -14.32 -2.94
CA TRP A 70 2.61 -12.94 -2.86
C TRP A 70 1.76 -12.16 -1.85
N GLN A 71 2.22 -10.97 -1.49
CA GLN A 71 1.51 -10.05 -0.61
C GLN A 71 1.37 -8.68 -1.28
N MET A 72 0.23 -8.03 -1.00
CA MET A 72 -0.02 -6.63 -1.31
C MET A 72 -0.34 -5.90 -0.02
N SER A 73 0.37 -4.80 0.25
CA SER A 73 0.15 -3.94 1.41
C SER A 73 -0.17 -2.54 0.98
N LEU A 74 -1.28 -2.01 1.49
CA LEU A 74 -1.75 -0.66 1.25
C LEU A 74 -1.69 0.15 2.54
N GLY A 75 -1.02 1.30 2.48
CA GLY A 75 -0.95 2.25 3.59
C GLY A 75 -1.38 3.64 3.16
N THR A 76 -1.92 4.42 4.09
CA THR A 76 -2.25 5.83 3.91
C THR A 76 -1.60 6.65 5.01
N SER A 77 -1.14 7.86 4.70
CA SER A 77 -0.71 8.82 5.72
C SER A 77 -1.89 9.28 6.58
N GLU A 78 -1.58 9.82 7.76
CA GLU A 78 -2.58 10.34 8.71
C GLU A 78 -3.45 11.45 8.09
N ASP A 79 -2.85 12.34 7.29
CA ASP A 79 -3.54 13.40 6.56
C ASP A 79 -4.24 12.91 5.26
N SER A 80 -4.17 11.61 4.96
CA SER A 80 -4.69 10.99 3.75
C SER A 80 -4.23 11.67 2.44
N GLN A 81 -3.07 12.34 2.47
CA GLN A 81 -2.43 12.95 1.30
C GLN A 81 -1.48 11.99 0.59
N HIS A 82 -0.92 11.00 1.28
CA HIS A 82 -0.02 10.01 0.71
C HIS A 82 -0.62 8.61 0.82
N PHE A 83 -0.40 7.83 -0.23
CA PHE A 83 -0.84 6.46 -0.39
C PHE A 83 0.36 5.62 -0.84
N THR A 84 0.57 4.49 -0.18
CA THR A 84 1.65 3.56 -0.49
C THR A 84 1.07 2.21 -0.88
N CYS A 85 1.47 1.68 -2.03
CA CYS A 85 1.19 0.31 -2.45
C CYS A 85 2.50 -0.46 -2.57
N THR A 86 2.63 -1.53 -1.80
CA THR A 86 3.78 -2.46 -1.89
C THR A 86 3.29 -3.84 -2.28
N ILE A 87 3.85 -4.43 -3.33
CA ILE A 87 3.53 -5.78 -3.79
C ILE A 87 4.84 -6.58 -3.78
N TRP A 88 4.90 -7.71 -3.10
CA TRP A 88 6.16 -8.45 -3.00
C TRP A 88 5.98 -9.96 -2.79
N ARG A 89 7.04 -10.69 -3.08
CA ARG A 89 7.20 -12.09 -2.70
C ARG A 89 7.82 -12.17 -1.29
N PRO A 90 7.12 -12.73 -0.29
CA PRO A 90 7.66 -12.81 1.08
C PRO A 90 8.96 -13.60 1.22
N GLN A 91 9.22 -14.55 0.32
CA GLN A 91 10.45 -15.36 0.29
C GLN A 91 11.62 -14.68 -0.46
N GLY A 92 11.52 -13.38 -0.76
CA GLY A 92 12.59 -12.60 -1.39
C GLY A 92 12.67 -12.74 -2.90
N LYS A 93 12.76 -13.95 -3.44
CA LYS A 93 12.91 -14.20 -4.88
C LYS A 93 11.70 -14.93 -5.47
N SER A 94 11.19 -14.43 -6.59
CA SER A 94 10.27 -15.16 -7.46
C SER A 94 11.03 -16.05 -8.43
N TYR A 95 10.51 -17.25 -8.68
CA TYR A 95 10.99 -18.19 -9.70
C TYR A 95 10.11 -18.18 -10.96
N LEU A 96 9.08 -17.33 -11.00
CA LEU A 96 8.25 -17.16 -12.17
C LEU A 96 8.94 -16.28 -13.20
N TYR A 97 8.75 -16.64 -14.47
CA TYR A 97 9.19 -15.85 -15.60
C TYR A 97 8.06 -14.89 -16.00
N PHE A 98 8.16 -13.62 -15.64
CA PHE A 98 7.14 -12.62 -15.97
C PHE A 98 7.29 -12.15 -17.42
N THR A 99 6.26 -12.33 -18.23
CA THR A 99 6.23 -11.80 -19.59
C THR A 99 5.76 -10.36 -19.62
N GLN A 100 4.89 -9.97 -18.67
CA GLN A 100 4.42 -8.61 -18.50
C GLN A 100 3.98 -8.35 -17.06
N PHE A 101 4.14 -7.12 -16.60
CA PHE A 101 3.49 -6.61 -15.39
C PHE A 101 3.06 -5.16 -15.57
N LYS A 102 2.04 -4.77 -14.80
CA LYS A 102 1.53 -3.41 -14.64
C LYS A 102 0.89 -3.28 -13.25
N ALA A 103 1.29 -2.29 -12.48
CA ALA A 103 0.65 -1.90 -11.23
C ALA A 103 0.04 -0.51 -11.40
N GLU A 104 -1.26 -0.40 -11.14
CA GLU A 104 -2.04 0.83 -11.31
C GLU A 104 -2.58 1.33 -9.98
N VAL A 105 -2.54 2.64 -9.78
CA VAL A 105 -3.12 3.30 -8.61
C VAL A 105 -4.30 4.17 -9.00
N ARG A 106 -5.34 4.19 -8.16
CA ARG A 106 -6.53 5.03 -8.31
C ARG A 106 -6.65 5.98 -7.12
N GLY A 107 -7.13 7.20 -7.37
CA GLY A 107 -7.33 8.23 -6.33
C GLY A 107 -6.06 8.99 -5.95
N ALA A 108 -4.92 8.67 -6.59
CA ALA A 108 -3.63 9.29 -6.35
C ALA A 108 -2.79 9.32 -7.64
N GLU A 109 -1.81 10.23 -7.68
CA GLU A 109 -0.78 10.31 -8.72
C GLU A 109 0.57 9.85 -8.15
N ILE A 110 1.31 9.03 -8.90
CA ILE A 110 2.59 8.45 -8.49
C ILE A 110 3.65 9.55 -8.37
N GLU A 111 4.25 9.68 -7.19
CA GLU A 111 5.42 10.53 -6.95
C GLU A 111 6.72 9.73 -7.01
N TYR A 112 6.67 8.47 -6.60
CA TYR A 112 7.82 7.57 -6.61
C TYR A 112 7.37 6.13 -6.88
N ALA A 113 8.14 5.42 -7.70
CA ALA A 113 7.94 4.01 -7.95
C ALA A 113 9.28 3.30 -8.16
N MET A 114 9.40 2.08 -7.63
CA MET A 114 10.56 1.24 -7.81
C MET A 114 10.16 -0.23 -7.95
N ALA A 115 10.87 -0.95 -8.81
CA ALA A 115 10.72 -2.38 -9.04
C ALA A 115 12.03 -3.10 -8.72
N TYR A 116 11.94 -4.35 -8.27
CA TYR A 116 13.08 -5.14 -7.83
C TYR A 116 13.01 -6.55 -8.41
N SER A 117 14.12 -7.05 -8.96
CA SER A 117 14.24 -8.45 -9.40
C SER A 117 14.33 -9.41 -8.21
N LYS A 118 14.86 -8.93 -7.09
CA LYS A 118 14.97 -9.64 -5.81
C LYS A 118 14.59 -8.71 -4.67
N ALA A 119 13.67 -9.16 -3.83
CA ALA A 119 13.30 -8.48 -2.60
C ALA A 119 14.24 -8.91 -1.45
N ALA A 120 14.48 -7.99 -0.53
CA ALA A 120 15.25 -8.25 0.68
C ALA A 120 14.61 -9.38 1.49
N PHE A 121 15.41 -10.36 1.90
CA PHE A 121 15.00 -11.49 2.71
C PHE A 121 16.19 -11.99 3.53
N GLU A 122 15.96 -12.22 4.83
CA GLU A 122 17.02 -12.55 5.80
C GLU A 122 18.21 -11.57 5.77
N ARG A 123 19.37 -11.99 5.24
CA ARG A 123 20.60 -11.18 5.14
C ARG A 123 20.81 -10.56 3.76
N GLU A 124 19.92 -10.82 2.82
CA GLU A 124 20.05 -10.37 1.44
C GLU A 124 19.35 -9.02 1.25
N SER A 125 19.95 -8.15 0.44
CA SER A 125 19.39 -6.84 0.12
C SER A 125 18.47 -6.89 -1.09
N ASP A 126 17.63 -5.87 -1.22
CA ASP A 126 16.89 -5.58 -2.44
C ASP A 126 17.86 -5.44 -3.64
N VAL A 127 17.50 -5.99 -4.79
CA VAL A 127 18.19 -5.77 -6.07
C VAL A 127 17.24 -5.03 -7.00
N PRO A 128 17.45 -3.72 -7.25
CA PRO A 128 16.55 -2.93 -8.07
C PRO A 128 16.63 -3.37 -9.55
N LEU A 129 15.50 -3.30 -10.24
CA LEU A 129 15.49 -3.33 -11.70
C LEU A 129 16.18 -2.08 -12.24
N LYS A 130 16.75 -2.19 -13.43
CA LYS A 130 17.28 -1.00 -14.09
C LYS A 130 16.14 -0.12 -14.60
N ASN A 131 16.38 1.18 -14.69
CA ASN A 131 15.37 2.15 -15.14
C ASN A 131 14.87 1.88 -16.56
N GLU A 132 15.69 1.25 -17.41
CA GLU A 132 15.28 0.84 -18.76
C GLU A 132 14.36 -0.38 -18.81
N GLU A 133 14.18 -1.11 -17.70
CA GLU A 133 13.36 -2.33 -17.65
C GLU A 133 11.88 -2.04 -17.36
N PHE A 134 11.56 -0.83 -16.90
CA PHE A 134 10.19 -0.43 -16.56
C PHE A 134 9.95 1.04 -16.87
N GLU A 135 8.69 1.42 -16.89
CA GLU A 135 8.25 2.80 -17.08
C GLU A 135 7.26 3.18 -15.99
N VAL A 136 7.30 4.46 -15.64
CA VAL A 136 6.42 5.05 -14.62
C VAL A 136 5.63 6.16 -15.32
N SER A 137 4.32 6.03 -15.27
CA SER A 137 3.36 7.05 -15.69
C SER A 137 2.73 7.70 -14.46
N LYS A 138 1.80 8.65 -14.67
CA LYS A 138 1.12 9.33 -13.57
C LYS A 138 0.37 8.38 -12.62
N THR A 139 -0.11 7.25 -13.10
CA THR A 139 -0.97 6.34 -12.32
C THR A 139 -0.59 4.88 -12.46
N ALA A 140 0.46 4.54 -13.20
CA ALA A 140 0.85 3.16 -13.42
C ALA A 140 2.37 2.97 -13.53
N VAL A 141 2.83 1.82 -13.07
CA VAL A 141 4.19 1.29 -13.25
C VAL A 141 4.10 0.02 -14.09
N SER A 142 4.74 -0.02 -15.25
CA SER A 142 4.69 -1.18 -16.16
C SER A 142 6.08 -1.61 -16.61
N HIS A 143 6.22 -2.88 -16.97
CA HIS A 143 7.42 -3.36 -17.66
C HIS A 143 7.61 -2.63 -19.00
N ARG A 144 8.86 -2.48 -19.44
CA ARG A 144 9.19 -2.06 -20.81
C ARG A 144 9.39 -3.29 -21.70
N PRO A 145 8.58 -3.48 -22.75
CA PRO A 145 8.75 -4.58 -23.69
C PRO A 145 10.15 -4.62 -24.29
N GLY A 146 10.76 -5.80 -24.32
CA GLY A 146 12.10 -6.03 -24.90
C GLY A 146 13.28 -5.65 -24.00
N ALA A 147 13.06 -4.90 -22.91
CA ALA A 147 14.12 -4.53 -21.96
C ALA A 147 13.99 -5.27 -20.62
N PHE A 148 12.76 -5.50 -20.15
CA PHE A 148 12.50 -6.22 -18.92
C PHE A 148 13.02 -7.66 -18.96
N LYS A 149 13.82 -8.05 -17.97
CA LYS A 149 14.46 -9.38 -17.92
C LYS A 149 13.59 -10.48 -17.31
N SER A 150 12.28 -10.25 -17.19
CA SER A 150 11.31 -11.22 -16.67
C SER A 150 11.46 -11.60 -15.19
N GLU A 151 12.31 -10.89 -14.44
CA GLU A 151 12.49 -11.09 -13.01
C GLU A 151 11.78 -9.98 -12.23
N LEU A 152 10.77 -10.34 -11.44
CA LEU A 152 10.08 -9.41 -10.54
C LEU A 152 9.86 -10.08 -9.19
N SER A 153 10.21 -9.40 -8.11
CA SER A 153 9.97 -9.88 -6.74
C SER A 153 9.36 -8.83 -5.82
N LYS A 154 9.45 -7.54 -6.16
CA LYS A 154 8.85 -6.45 -5.38
C LYS A 154 8.57 -5.22 -6.22
N LEU A 155 7.47 -4.55 -5.92
CA LEU A 155 7.09 -3.22 -6.39
C LEU A 155 6.78 -2.35 -5.18
N VAL A 156 7.28 -1.12 -5.18
CA VAL A 156 6.96 -0.09 -4.19
C VAL A 156 6.46 1.13 -4.96
N ILE A 157 5.27 1.60 -4.63
CA ILE A 157 4.64 2.78 -5.23
C ILE A 157 4.25 3.71 -4.09
N VAL A 158 4.71 4.95 -4.17
CA VAL A 158 4.27 6.07 -3.32
C VAL A 158 3.58 7.07 -4.22
N ALA A 159 2.33 7.38 -3.89
CA ALA A 159 1.49 8.26 -4.65
C ALA A 159 0.85 9.30 -3.74
N LYS A 160 0.58 10.48 -4.29
CA LYS A 160 -0.08 11.58 -3.61
C LYS A 160 -1.53 11.68 -4.06
N ALA A 161 -2.44 11.89 -3.13
CA ALA A 161 -3.86 12.04 -3.39
C ALA A 161 -4.09 13.10 -4.49
N ALA A 162 -4.83 12.72 -5.53
CA ALA A 162 -5.17 13.65 -6.58
C ALA A 162 -6.09 14.74 -6.00
N ARG A 163 -5.80 16.02 -6.28
CA ARG A 163 -6.72 17.10 -5.93
C ARG A 163 -7.96 17.00 -6.81
N SER A 164 -9.12 16.91 -6.18
CA SER A 164 -10.40 17.12 -6.86
C SER A 164 -10.58 18.62 -7.03
N GLU A 165 -10.18 19.18 -8.17
CA GLU A 165 -10.68 20.48 -8.60
C GLU A 165 -12.14 20.25 -9.01
N LEU A 166 -13.08 20.71 -8.19
CA LEU A 166 -14.52 20.57 -8.38
C LEU A 166 -15.09 21.89 -8.92
#